data_AF-A0A0G0RFU8-F1
#
_entry.id   AF-A0A0G0RFU8-F1
#
_cell.length_a   1.000
_cell.length_b   1.000
_cell.length_c   1.000
_cell.angle_alpha   90.00
_cell.angle_beta   90.00
_cell.angle_gamma   90.00
#
_symmetry.space_group_name_H-M   'P 1'
#
loop_
_entity.id
_entity.type
_entity.pdbx_description
1 polymer ?
#
loop_
_entity_poly.entity_id
_entity_poly.type
_entity_poly.pdbx_seq_one_letter_code
_entity_poly.pdbx_strand_id
1 'polypeptide(L)'
;PYVLNFITTSLLVAVICLLGFVLLAVPGIIWTVVYAFASYVVVFEGLKNWQAMKRSKELVKGFWWSVALRSLVILGISIVISIPSAILPDKSGSQTVYDIVDSIISFFIAPIFITYSYLIYKELTKIKEIKHS
;
A
#
# COMPACT_ATOMS: atom_id res chain seq x y z
N PRO A 1 -19.18 -12.50 6.23
CA PRO A 1 -18.67 -12.97 4.91
C PRO A 1 -17.63 -12.04 4.26
N TYR A 2 -17.81 -10.72 4.25
CA TYR A 2 -16.88 -9.76 3.62
C TYR A 2 -15.49 -9.73 4.27
N VAL A 3 -15.41 -9.76 5.60
CA VAL A 3 -14.14 -9.77 6.35
C VAL A 3 -13.30 -11.01 6.01
N LEU A 4 -13.94 -12.17 5.84
CA LEU A 4 -13.23 -13.40 5.48
C LEU A 4 -12.61 -13.30 4.08
N ASN A 5 -13.38 -12.81 3.09
CA ASN A 5 -12.89 -12.60 1.73
C ASN A 5 -11.76 -11.57 1.68
N PHE A 6 -11.84 -10.54 2.53
CA PHE A 6 -10.78 -9.53 2.67
C PHE A 6 -9.50 -10.17 3.20
N ILE A 7 -9.60 -10.96 4.27
CA ILE A 7 -8.44 -11.63 4.88
C ILE A 7 -7.82 -12.62 3.89
N THR A 8 -8.61 -13.46 3.22
CA THR A 8 -8.07 -14.44 2.27
C THR A 8 -7.41 -13.78 1.06
N THR A 9 -8.02 -12.71 0.53
CA THR A 9 -7.44 -11.96 -0.59
C THR A 9 -6.16 -11.23 -0.17
N SER A 10 -6.16 -10.59 1.00
CA SER A 10 -4.99 -9.89 1.52
C SER A 10 -3.84 -10.85 1.80
N LEU A 11 -4.13 -12.04 2.34
CA LEU A 11 -3.14 -13.09 2.56
C LEU A 11 -2.55 -13.57 1.22
N LEU A 12 -3.38 -13.77 0.21
CA LEU A 12 -2.93 -14.18 -1.12
C LEU A 12 -2.02 -13.12 -1.77
N VAL A 13 -2.40 -11.85 -1.68
CA VAL A 13 -1.57 -10.72 -2.15
C VAL A 13 -0.25 -10.66 -1.38
N ALA A 14 -0.28 -10.85 -0.06
CA ALA A 14 0.92 -10.85 0.78
C ALA A 14 1.88 -11.98 0.38
N VAL A 15 1.38 -13.21 0.19
CA VAL A 15 2.20 -14.35 -0.26
C VAL A 15 2.81 -14.08 -1.62
N ILE A 16 2.04 -13.54 -2.58
CA ILE A 16 2.55 -13.20 -3.91
C ILE A 16 3.64 -12.12 -3.79
N CYS A 17 3.40 -11.04 -3.05
CA CYS A 17 4.40 -9.98 -2.87
C CYS A 17 5.66 -10.50 -2.19
N LEU A 18 5.54 -11.34 -1.14
CA LEU A 18 6.67 -11.97 -0.46
C LEU A 18 7.47 -12.86 -1.41
N LEU A 19 6.80 -13.71 -2.20
CA LEU A 19 7.47 -14.51 -3.23
C LEU A 19 8.19 -13.61 -4.25
N GLY A 20 7.58 -12.49 -4.62
CA GLY A 20 8.19 -11.47 -5.46
C GLY A 20 9.50 -10.98 -4.86
N PHE A 21 9.48 -10.52 -3.60
CA PHE A 21 10.67 -10.02 -2.90
C PHE A 21 11.75 -11.09 -2.70
N VAL A 22 11.37 -12.36 -2.46
CA VAL A 22 12.30 -13.49 -2.31
C VAL A 22 12.97 -13.85 -3.63
N LEU A 23 12.24 -13.82 -4.75
CA LEU A 23 12.80 -14.15 -6.06
C LEU A 23 13.81 -13.07 -6.48
N LEU A 24 13.40 -11.80 -6.44
CA LEU A 24 14.19 -10.61 -6.75
C LEU A 24 13.47 -9.37 -6.15
N ALA A 25 14.15 -8.41 -5.54
CA ALA A 25 13.48 -7.24 -4.93
C ALA A 25 12.59 -6.45 -5.92
N VAL A 26 12.97 -6.40 -7.20
CA VAL A 26 12.25 -5.68 -8.27
C VAL A 26 10.83 -6.22 -8.53
N PRO A 27 10.60 -7.51 -8.81
CA PRO A 27 9.24 -8.05 -8.98
C PRO A 27 8.37 -7.89 -7.74
N GLY A 28 8.94 -7.92 -6.53
CA GLY A 28 8.23 -7.62 -5.28
C GLY A 28 7.58 -6.23 -5.33
N ILE A 29 8.37 -5.19 -5.65
CA ILE A 29 7.87 -3.81 -5.74
C ILE A 29 6.79 -3.67 -6.81
N ILE A 30 6.99 -4.27 -7.98
CA ILE A 30 6.01 -4.21 -9.08
C ILE A 30 4.66 -4.80 -8.63
N TRP A 31 4.67 -5.96 -8.00
CA TRP A 31 3.44 -6.62 -7.54
C TRP A 31 2.76 -5.87 -6.41
N THR A 32 3.52 -5.26 -5.49
CA THR A 32 2.93 -4.40 -4.45
C THR A 32 2.15 -3.24 -5.07
N VAL A 33 2.70 -2.56 -6.08
CA VAL A 33 2.00 -1.45 -6.76
C VAL A 33 0.78 -1.96 -7.55
N VAL A 34 0.92 -3.07 -8.26
CA VAL A 34 -0.15 -3.65 -9.09
C VAL A 34 -1.33 -4.14 -8.25
N TYR A 35 -1.07 -4.70 -7.07
CA TYR A 35 -2.09 -5.24 -6.17
C TYR A 35 -2.46 -4.32 -5.00
N ALA A 36 -1.96 -3.09 -4.98
CA ALA A 36 -2.23 -2.09 -3.95
C ALA A 36 -3.73 -1.85 -3.71
N PHE A 37 -4.56 -2.00 -4.75
CA PHE A 37 -6.01 -1.76 -4.67
C PHE A 37 -6.86 -3.01 -4.50
N ALA A 38 -6.26 -4.21 -4.41
CA ALA A 38 -7.02 -5.45 -4.28
C ALA A 38 -7.94 -5.45 -3.05
N SER A 39 -7.46 -4.91 -1.93
CA SER A 39 -8.22 -4.75 -0.68
C SER A 39 -9.46 -3.86 -0.86
N TYR A 40 -9.33 -2.73 -1.57
CA TYR A 40 -10.45 -1.83 -1.85
C TYR A 40 -11.47 -2.49 -2.79
N VAL A 41 -11.00 -3.20 -3.81
CA VAL A 41 -11.87 -3.95 -4.73
C VAL A 41 -12.72 -4.99 -3.98
N VAL A 42 -12.16 -5.68 -2.98
CA VAL A 42 -12.95 -6.63 -2.17
C VAL A 42 -14.04 -5.93 -1.38
N VAL A 43 -13.74 -4.77 -0.80
CA VAL A 43 -14.67 -4.03 0.06
C VAL A 43 -15.75 -3.32 -0.76
N PHE A 44 -15.39 -2.69 -1.88
CA PHE A 44 -16.28 -1.84 -2.67
C PHE A 44 -16.94 -2.55 -3.85
N GLU A 45 -16.27 -3.52 -4.48
CA GLU A 45 -16.79 -4.25 -5.66
C GLU A 45 -17.23 -5.68 -5.32
N GLY A 46 -16.99 -6.15 -4.09
CA GLY A 46 -17.41 -7.48 -3.63
C GLY A 46 -16.67 -8.65 -4.28
N LEU A 47 -15.67 -8.39 -5.12
CA LEU A 47 -14.83 -9.41 -5.75
C LEU A 47 -13.89 -10.05 -4.70
N LYS A 48 -13.41 -11.26 -4.96
CA LYS A 48 -12.53 -11.98 -4.01
C LYS A 48 -11.36 -12.68 -4.69
N ASN A 49 -10.29 -12.87 -3.93
CA ASN A 49 -9.09 -13.63 -4.29
C ASN A 49 -8.55 -13.18 -5.67
N TRP A 50 -8.48 -14.12 -6.62
CA TRP A 50 -7.96 -13.86 -7.97
C TRP A 50 -8.74 -12.80 -8.75
N GLN A 51 -10.06 -12.73 -8.59
CA GLN A 51 -10.89 -11.76 -9.30
C GLN A 51 -10.58 -10.33 -8.83
N ALA A 52 -10.41 -10.14 -7.51
CA ALA A 52 -10.03 -8.85 -6.94
C ALA A 52 -8.63 -8.41 -7.40
N MET A 53 -7.67 -9.35 -7.45
CA MET A 53 -6.31 -9.05 -7.93
C MET A 53 -6.28 -8.70 -9.41
N LYS A 54 -7.05 -9.41 -10.25
CA LYS A 54 -7.16 -9.11 -11.69
C LYS A 54 -7.74 -7.72 -11.90
N ARG A 55 -8.81 -7.38 -11.17
CA ARG A 55 -9.42 -6.06 -11.21
C ARG A 55 -8.48 -4.95 -10.73
N SER A 56 -7.74 -5.16 -9.62
CA SER A 56 -6.70 -4.23 -9.17
C SER A 56 -5.64 -3.98 -10.25
N LYS A 57 -5.13 -5.05 -10.87
CA LYS A 57 -4.17 -4.96 -11.97
C LYS A 57 -4.74 -4.19 -13.16
N GLU A 58 -6.01 -4.40 -13.48
CA GLU A 58 -6.69 -3.62 -14.50
C GLU A 58 -6.74 -2.15 -14.11
N LEU A 59 -7.15 -1.78 -12.90
CA LEU A 59 -7.19 -0.38 -12.45
C LEU A 59 -5.83 0.32 -12.57
N VAL A 60 -4.74 -0.36 -12.17
CA VAL A 60 -3.37 0.18 -12.24
C VAL A 60 -2.83 0.23 -13.69
N LYS A 61 -3.35 -0.59 -14.60
CA LYS A 61 -2.87 -0.66 -16.00
C LYS A 61 -3.09 0.68 -16.71
N GLY A 62 -1.98 1.32 -17.10
CA GLY A 62 -1.95 2.65 -17.72
C GLY A 62 -1.57 3.79 -16.77
N PHE A 63 -1.63 3.55 -15.45
CA PHE A 63 -1.31 4.53 -14.42
C PHE A 63 -0.28 4.02 -13.40
N TRP A 64 0.42 2.94 -13.73
CA TRP A 64 1.38 2.29 -12.83
C TRP A 64 2.42 3.26 -12.29
N TRP A 65 2.97 4.13 -13.15
CA TRP A 65 3.97 5.12 -12.72
C TRP A 65 3.39 6.15 -11.74
N SER A 66 2.16 6.60 -11.95
CA SER A 66 1.49 7.53 -11.05
C SER A 66 1.27 6.92 -9.66
N VAL A 67 0.91 5.64 -9.61
CA VAL A 67 0.74 4.91 -8.34
C VAL A 67 2.10 4.65 -7.69
N ALA A 68 3.09 4.18 -8.47
CA ALA A 68 4.43 3.88 -7.99
C ALA A 68 5.13 5.11 -7.40
N LEU A 69 5.10 6.26 -8.08
CA LEU A 69 5.71 7.51 -7.57
C LEU A 69 5.09 7.94 -6.25
N ARG A 70 3.75 7.87 -6.13
CA ARG A 70 3.04 8.23 -4.90
C ARG A 70 3.44 7.29 -3.75
N SER A 71 3.49 5.99 -4.00
CA SER A 71 3.98 5.01 -3.02
C SER A 71 5.45 5.27 -2.61
N LEU A 72 6.29 5.66 -3.57
CA LEU A 72 7.70 6.01 -3.33
C LEU A 72 7.87 7.25 -2.46
N VAL A 73 7.05 8.28 -2.69
CA VAL A 73 7.07 9.51 -1.86
C VAL A 73 6.72 9.17 -0.42
N ILE A 74 5.68 8.36 -0.20
CA ILE A 74 5.25 7.95 1.15
C ILE A 74 6.37 7.14 1.83
N LEU A 75 6.93 6.17 1.11
CA LEU A 75 8.06 5.37 1.62
C LEU A 75 9.27 6.25 1.95
N GLY A 76 9.59 7.23 1.10
CA GLY A 76 10.67 8.19 1.34
C GLY A 76 10.43 9.03 2.59
N ILE A 77 9.21 9.53 2.80
CA ILE A 77 8.84 10.27 4.01
C ILE A 77 9.02 9.39 5.25
N SER A 78 8.53 8.14 5.21
CA SER A 78 8.69 7.19 6.31
C SER A 78 10.16 6.93 6.64
N ILE A 79 11.03 6.76 5.62
CA ILE A 79 12.47 6.57 5.83
C ILE A 79 13.10 7.81 6.46
N VAL A 80 12.78 9.01 5.98
CA VAL A 80 13.35 10.26 6.53
C VAL A 80 13.00 10.43 8.01
N ILE A 81 11.78 10.09 8.40
CA ILE A 81 11.34 10.14 9.81
C ILE A 81 12.07 9.08 10.65
N SER A 82 12.38 7.91 10.08
CA SER A 82 13.05 6.81 10.80
C SER A 82 14.58 6.89 10.84
N ILE A 83 15.22 7.72 10.00
CA ILE A 83 16.70 7.84 9.98
C ILE A 83 17.30 8.23 11.35
N PRO A 84 16.74 9.21 12.09
CA PRO A 84 17.29 9.61 13.39
C PRO A 84 17.36 8.46 14.41
N SER A 85 16.37 7.56 14.45
CA SER A 85 16.39 6.42 15.38
C SER A 85 17.44 5.36 15.02
N ALA A 86 17.84 5.26 13.75
CA ALA A 86 18.84 4.30 13.30
C ALA A 86 20.30 4.75 13.51
N ILE A 87 20.54 6.06 13.61
CA ILE A 87 21.90 6.64 13.72
C ILE A 87 22.29 6.93 15.17
N LEU A 88 21.32 7.17 16.05
CA LEU A 88 21.58 7.47 17.45
C LEU A 88 22.07 6.19 18.17
N PRO A 89 23.29 6.18 18.73
CA PRO A 89 23.78 5.02 19.49
C PRO A 89 22.91 4.79 20.73
N ASP A 90 22.61 3.52 21.05
CA ASP A 90 21.75 3.01 22.15
C ASP A 90 22.19 3.44 23.56
N LYS A 91 22.31 4.75 23.81
CA LYS A 91 22.69 5.30 25.11
C LYS A 91 21.73 6.43 25.42
N SER A 92 20.85 6.17 26.38
CA SER A 92 19.93 7.09 27.06
C SER A 92 18.51 7.21 26.48
N GLY A 93 17.56 7.62 27.35
CA GLY A 93 16.12 7.73 27.08
C GLY A 93 15.70 8.66 25.93
N SER A 94 16.65 9.21 25.16
CA SER A 94 16.37 9.91 23.90
C SER A 94 15.68 9.01 22.88
N GLN A 95 16.03 7.72 22.80
CA GLN A 95 15.43 6.81 21.82
C GLN A 95 13.94 6.56 22.09
N THR A 96 13.58 6.35 23.36
CA THR A 96 12.18 6.25 23.79
C THR A 96 11.39 7.51 23.45
N VAL A 97 12.00 8.70 23.54
CA VAL A 97 11.36 9.96 23.12
C VAL A 97 11.13 9.97 21.60
N TYR A 98 12.11 9.57 20.79
CA TYR A 98 11.94 9.49 19.34
C TYR A 98 10.86 8.49 18.92
N ASP A 99 10.81 7.32 19.55
CA ASP A 99 9.78 6.31 19.25
C ASP A 99 8.37 6.82 19.57
N ILE A 100 8.22 7.58 20.65
CA ILE A 100 6.96 8.25 21.00
C ILE A 100 6.61 9.31 19.95
N VAL A 101 7.58 10.14 19.55
CA VAL A 101 7.36 11.16 18.51
C VAL A 101 6.98 10.51 17.17
N ASP A 102 7.66 9.43 16.76
CA ASP A 102 7.35 8.70 15.54
C ASP A 102 5.95 8.06 15.60
N SER A 103 5.56 7.49 16.74
CA SER A 103 4.22 6.94 16.93
C SER A 103 3.14 8.02 16.79
N ILE A 104 3.37 9.21 17.34
CA ILE A 104 2.45 10.34 17.22
C ILE A 104 2.36 10.78 15.76
N ILE A 105 3.49 10.93 15.06
CA ILE A 105 3.52 11.32 13.65
C ILE A 105 2.79 10.27 12.80
N SER A 106 3.10 8.99 12.98
CA SER A 106 2.49 7.86 12.26
C SER A 106 0.99 7.77 12.49
N PHE A 107 0.50 8.11 13.68
CA PHE A 107 -0.93 8.18 13.98
C PHE A 107 -1.68 9.17 13.08
N PHE A 108 -1.07 10.31 12.73
CA PHE A 108 -1.66 11.28 11.82
C PHE A 108 -1.40 10.96 10.33
N ILE A 109 -0.26 10.34 10.01
CA ILE A 109 0.07 9.97 8.62
C ILE A 109 -0.83 8.83 8.12
N ALA A 110 -1.11 7.83 8.96
CA ALA A 110 -1.91 6.67 8.58
C ALA A 110 -3.28 7.02 7.96
N PRO A 111 -4.14 7.86 8.57
CA PRO A 111 -5.43 8.23 7.97
C PRO A 111 -5.25 9.00 6.67
N ILE A 112 -4.27 9.91 6.59
CA ILE A 112 -3.98 10.66 5.35
C ILE A 112 -3.60 9.70 4.22
N PHE A 113 -2.76 8.72 4.52
CA PHE A 113 -2.35 7.68 3.58
C PHE A 113 -3.54 6.87 3.06
N ILE A 114 -4.40 6.39 3.96
CA ILE A 114 -5.59 5.61 3.60
C ILE A 114 -6.56 6.45 2.76
N THR A 115 -6.85 7.69 3.18
CA THR A 115 -7.72 8.58 2.42
C THR A 115 -7.18 8.85 1.02
N TYR A 116 -5.89 9.15 0.91
CA TYR A 116 -5.27 9.42 -0.38
C TYR A 116 -5.26 8.18 -1.30
N SER A 117 -4.93 7.01 -0.74
CA SER A 117 -5.00 5.73 -1.44
C SER A 117 -6.41 5.44 -1.96
N TYR A 118 -7.43 5.69 -1.13
CA TYR A 118 -8.84 5.58 -1.52
C TYR A 118 -9.22 6.57 -2.63
N LEU A 119 -8.75 7.82 -2.59
CA LEU A 119 -9.02 8.80 -3.65
C LEU A 119 -8.44 8.35 -4.99
N ILE A 120 -7.21 7.81 -5.00
CA ILE A 120 -6.62 7.23 -6.22
C ILE A 120 -7.46 6.08 -6.72
N TYR A 121 -7.86 5.16 -5.84
CA TYR A 121 -8.74 4.06 -6.22
C TYR A 121 -10.02 4.58 -6.88
N LYS A 122 -10.70 5.55 -6.25
CA LYS A 122 -11.93 6.14 -6.75
C LYS A 122 -11.74 6.83 -8.12
N GLU A 123 -10.65 7.56 -8.30
CA GLU A 123 -10.31 8.20 -9.57
C GLU A 123 -10.04 7.18 -10.68
N LEU A 124 -9.22 6.16 -10.40
CA LEU A 124 -8.90 5.11 -11.36
C LEU A 124 -10.15 4.34 -11.79
N THR A 125 -11.01 3.99 -10.83
CA THR A 125 -12.28 3.31 -11.13
C THR A 125 -13.16 4.18 -12.00
N LYS A 126 -13.34 5.47 -11.67
CA LYS A 126 -14.13 6.41 -12.49
C LYS A 126 -13.59 6.54 -13.91
N ILE A 127 -12.28 6.68 -14.09
CA ILE A 127 -11.64 6.77 -15.41
C ILE A 127 -11.88 5.48 -16.22
N LYS A 128 -11.81 4.32 -15.56
CA LYS A 128 -11.99 3.01 -16.21
C LYS A 128 -13.45 2.75 -16.59
N GLU A 129 -14.41 3.17 -15.77
CA GLU A 129 -15.83 3.04 -16.07
C GLU A 129 -16.26 3.90 -17.26
N ILE A 130 -15.78 5.16 -17.36
CA ILE A 130 -16.07 6.05 -18.49
C ILE A 130 -15.57 5.47 -19.82
N LYS A 131 -14.43 4.77 -19.81
CA LYS A 131 -13.84 4.19 -21.03
C LYS A 131 -14.59 2.93 -21.52
N HIS A 132 -15.47 2.36 -20.71
CA HIS A 132 -16.25 1.17 -21.04
C HIS A 132 -17.73 1.46 -21.38
N SER A 133 -18.17 2.73 -21.30
CA SER A 133 -19.45 3.22 -21.81
C SER A 133 -19.30 3.81 -23.21
#